data_AF-A0A3S8U8M5-F1
#
_entry.id   AF-A0A3S8U8M5-F1
#
_cell.length_a   1.000
_cell.length_b   1.000
_cell.length_c   1.000
_cell.angle_alpha   90.00
_cell.angle_beta   90.00
_cell.angle_gamma   90.00
#
_symmetry.space_group_name_H-M   'P 1'
#
loop_
_entity.id
_entity.type
_entity.pdbx_description
1 polymer ?
#
loop_
_entity_poly.entity_id
_entity_poly.type
_entity_poly.pdbx_seq_one_letter_code
_entity_poly.pdbx_strand_id
1 'polypeptide(L)'
;MFNLSTSTSVFRKGFYLRSNEASGEISIFILDETYDGDEDTWEEHSARYREGLENEFGVPFVAENVGPGADIPAFLTTIATVSVPLWSVVIATFFLGKPLNENLAAWIEIGKRIKSFFGRPVLLARHGASVVAVEVVFSEMGGLPKSIRLLSYRPVHIGDPDDLTKYERSSKILDSAPTVNLGYVRHIFEIEADGQLFRVSVDGKVAKAIRI
;
A
#
# COMPACT_ATOMS: atom_id res chain seq x y z
N MET A 1 -0.65 -7.07 46.09
CA MET A 1 0.04 -8.15 45.33
C MET A 1 -0.77 -8.39 44.08
N PHE A 2 -0.34 -7.83 42.95
CA PHE A 2 -0.95 -8.07 41.65
C PHE A 2 -0.13 -9.13 40.92
N ASN A 3 -0.77 -10.24 40.58
CA ASN A 3 -0.19 -11.28 39.74
C ASN A 3 -0.28 -10.80 38.29
N LEU A 4 0.87 -10.50 37.69
CA LEU A 4 1.05 -10.36 36.26
C LEU A 4 1.28 -11.78 35.69
N SER A 5 0.25 -12.40 35.11
CA SER A 5 0.48 -13.56 34.25
C SER A 5 0.95 -13.04 32.90
N THR A 6 2.24 -13.25 32.65
CA THR A 6 2.90 -13.21 31.35
C THR A 6 2.12 -14.04 30.33
N SER A 7 1.48 -13.38 29.36
CA SER A 7 1.09 -14.02 28.11
C SER A 7 2.34 -14.15 27.24
N THR A 8 2.88 -15.36 27.22
CA THR A 8 4.10 -15.72 26.51
C THR A 8 3.79 -15.89 25.03
N SER A 9 4.36 -15.00 24.22
CA SER A 9 4.38 -14.98 22.75
C SER A 9 4.45 -16.37 22.09
N VAL A 10 3.41 -16.70 21.31
CA VAL A 10 3.38 -17.88 20.42
C VAL A 10 3.89 -17.56 19.01
N PHE A 11 4.27 -16.31 18.73
CA PHE A 11 4.70 -15.81 17.41
C PHE A 11 6.10 -16.26 16.91
N ARG A 12 6.68 -17.35 17.44
CA ARG A 12 7.99 -17.87 17.04
C ARG A 12 7.88 -19.14 16.19
N LYS A 13 7.42 -19.03 14.94
CA LYS A 13 7.83 -19.90 13.82
C LYS A 13 7.16 -19.45 12.52
N GLY A 14 7.91 -18.79 11.63
CA GLY A 14 7.63 -18.85 10.19
C GLY A 14 7.35 -17.55 9.44
N PHE A 15 7.17 -16.39 10.09
CA PHE A 15 7.03 -15.13 9.36
C PHE A 15 8.41 -14.65 8.88
N TYR A 16 8.67 -14.78 7.57
CA TYR A 16 9.81 -14.12 6.94
C TYR A 16 9.49 -12.63 6.90
N LEU A 17 10.09 -11.83 7.79
CA LEU A 17 9.94 -10.37 7.75
C LEU A 17 10.49 -9.85 6.42
N ARG A 18 9.61 -9.60 5.45
CA ARG A 18 10.00 -8.87 4.25
C ARG A 18 10.32 -7.43 4.64
N SER A 19 11.57 -7.02 4.49
CA SER A 19 11.97 -5.68 4.96
C SER A 19 11.38 -4.56 4.11
N ASN A 20 11.26 -4.74 2.79
CA ASN A 20 10.73 -3.74 1.85
C ASN A 20 10.20 -4.35 0.53
N GLU A 21 9.35 -3.59 -0.16
CA GLU A 21 8.90 -3.82 -1.55
C GLU A 21 10.09 -3.69 -2.52
N ALA A 22 10.25 -4.66 -3.45
CA ALA A 22 11.35 -4.63 -4.42
C ALA A 22 11.10 -3.58 -5.53
N SER A 23 12.16 -3.19 -6.24
CA SER A 23 12.08 -2.17 -7.28
C SER A 23 11.06 -2.53 -8.36
N GLY A 24 10.04 -1.69 -8.52
CA GLY A 24 9.01 -1.87 -9.55
C GLY A 24 8.06 -3.04 -9.30
N GLU A 25 8.03 -3.59 -8.09
CA GLU A 25 7.01 -4.54 -7.64
C GLU A 25 5.85 -3.79 -7.00
N ILE A 26 4.62 -4.29 -7.14
CA ILE A 26 3.46 -3.79 -6.39
C ILE A 26 3.00 -4.88 -5.44
N SER A 27 3.21 -4.63 -4.15
CA SER A 27 2.77 -5.46 -3.04
C SER A 27 1.38 -5.04 -2.57
N ILE A 28 0.49 -6.02 -2.44
CA ILE A 28 -0.85 -5.87 -1.89
C ILE A 28 -0.95 -6.79 -0.68
N PHE A 29 -1.41 -6.23 0.44
CA PHE A 29 -1.65 -6.98 1.66
C PHE A 29 -3.16 -7.01 1.92
N ILE A 30 -3.69 -8.17 2.25
CA ILE A 30 -5.06 -8.34 2.73
C ILE A 30 -4.97 -8.73 4.21
N LEU A 31 -5.59 -7.96 5.09
CA LEU A 31 -5.65 -8.30 6.51
C LEU A 31 -6.35 -9.64 6.70
N ASP A 32 -5.83 -10.47 7.60
CA ASP A 32 -6.48 -11.73 7.96
C ASP A 32 -7.70 -11.42 8.83
N GLU A 33 -8.90 -11.49 8.24
CA GLU A 33 -10.17 -11.24 8.93
C GLU A 33 -10.52 -12.32 9.96
N THR A 34 -9.78 -13.44 9.98
CA THR A 34 -9.95 -14.49 11.00
C THR A 34 -9.15 -14.19 12.27
N TYR A 35 -8.26 -13.21 12.23
CA TYR A 35 -7.57 -12.69 13.41
C TYR A 35 -8.59 -12.14 14.41
N ASP A 36 -8.36 -12.38 15.70
CA ASP A 36 -9.34 -12.27 16.80
C ASP A 36 -10.39 -13.41 16.89
N GLY A 37 -10.25 -14.45 16.08
CA GLY A 37 -11.03 -15.69 16.17
C GLY A 37 -10.63 -16.59 17.35
N ASP A 38 -11.20 -17.79 17.40
CA ASP A 38 -10.88 -18.80 18.42
C ASP A 38 -9.43 -19.28 18.28
N GLU A 39 -8.61 -19.08 19.33
CA GLU A 39 -7.17 -19.41 19.36
C GLU A 39 -6.88 -20.88 19.01
N ASP A 40 -7.77 -21.80 19.40
CA ASP A 40 -7.57 -23.25 19.18
C ASP A 40 -7.78 -23.65 17.72
N THR A 41 -8.50 -22.84 16.92
CA THR A 41 -8.86 -23.14 15.53
C THR A 41 -8.38 -22.08 14.53
N TRP A 42 -7.80 -20.99 15.02
CA TRP A 42 -7.41 -19.84 14.21
C TRP A 42 -6.45 -20.22 13.09
N GLU A 43 -5.44 -21.06 13.34
CA GLU A 43 -4.47 -21.45 12.31
C GLU A 43 -5.15 -22.14 11.10
N GLU A 44 -6.13 -22.99 11.37
CA GLU A 44 -6.91 -23.68 10.32
C GLU A 44 -7.82 -22.71 9.57
N HIS A 45 -8.46 -21.78 10.30
CA HIS A 45 -9.32 -20.75 9.71
C HIS A 45 -8.52 -19.76 8.85
N SER A 46 -7.37 -19.31 9.32
CA SER A 46 -6.43 -18.43 8.63
C SER A 46 -5.91 -19.10 7.34
N ALA A 47 -5.52 -20.38 7.41
CA ALA A 47 -5.11 -21.14 6.24
C ALA A 47 -6.22 -21.27 5.19
N ARG A 48 -7.45 -21.59 5.61
CA ARG A 48 -8.63 -21.65 4.72
C ARG A 48 -8.97 -20.29 4.12
N TYR A 49 -8.85 -19.23 4.90
CA TYR A 49 -9.08 -17.87 4.41
C TYR A 49 -8.08 -17.50 3.31
N ARG A 50 -6.78 -17.78 3.52
CA ARG A 50 -5.73 -17.61 2.50
C ARG A 50 -6.05 -18.39 1.23
N GLU A 51 -6.40 -19.67 1.33
CA GLU A 51 -6.80 -20.48 0.18
C GLU A 51 -8.04 -19.90 -0.54
N GLY A 52 -8.99 -19.35 0.21
CA GLY A 52 -10.13 -18.61 -0.32
C GLY A 52 -9.70 -17.40 -1.16
N LEU A 53 -8.75 -16.61 -0.67
CA LEU A 53 -8.18 -15.47 -1.40
C LEU A 53 -7.44 -15.92 -2.67
N GLU A 54 -6.66 -17.00 -2.60
CA GLU A 54 -5.94 -17.55 -3.75
C GLU A 54 -6.90 -17.99 -4.87
N ASN A 55 -8.01 -18.64 -4.48
CA ASN A 55 -9.07 -19.03 -5.40
C ASN A 55 -9.84 -17.82 -5.97
N GLU A 56 -10.12 -16.81 -5.14
CA GLU A 56 -10.84 -15.59 -5.53
C GLU A 56 -10.04 -14.76 -6.54
N PHE A 57 -8.75 -14.55 -6.29
CA PHE A 57 -7.92 -13.64 -7.07
C PHE A 57 -7.04 -14.33 -8.12
N GLY A 58 -6.93 -15.66 -8.06
CA GLY A 58 -6.12 -16.47 -8.97
C GLY A 58 -4.62 -16.18 -8.86
N VAL A 59 -4.15 -15.77 -7.67
CA VAL A 59 -2.75 -15.45 -7.39
C VAL A 59 -2.35 -16.04 -6.04
N PRO A 60 -1.08 -16.45 -5.86
CA PRO A 60 -0.61 -16.97 -4.59
C PRO A 60 -0.53 -15.86 -3.53
N PHE A 61 -0.69 -16.24 -2.27
CA PHE A 61 -0.54 -15.38 -1.11
C PHE A 61 0.45 -15.97 -0.10
N VAL A 62 1.25 -15.10 0.53
CA VAL A 62 2.22 -15.43 1.57
C VAL A 62 1.81 -14.74 2.87
N ALA A 63 1.85 -15.46 3.98
CA ALA A 63 1.55 -14.88 5.29
C ALA A 63 2.66 -13.92 5.72
N GLU A 64 2.26 -12.74 6.21
CA GLU A 64 3.12 -11.64 6.65
C GLU A 64 2.56 -11.00 7.91
N ASN A 65 3.40 -10.27 8.64
CA ASN A 65 2.99 -9.45 9.77
C ASN A 65 3.20 -7.97 9.41
N VAL A 66 2.15 -7.16 9.59
CA VAL A 66 2.10 -5.73 9.20
C VAL A 66 1.87 -4.79 10.39
N GLY A 67 1.98 -5.26 11.64
CA GLY A 67 1.99 -4.39 12.81
C GLY A 67 3.02 -4.82 13.85
N PRO A 68 4.09 -4.06 14.15
CA PRO A 68 5.03 -4.45 15.18
C PRO A 68 4.32 -4.45 16.54
N GLY A 69 4.44 -5.54 17.29
CA GLY A 69 3.95 -5.63 18.67
C GLY A 69 2.45 -5.84 18.84
N ALA A 70 1.62 -5.51 17.85
CA ALA A 70 0.22 -5.93 17.80
C ALA A 70 -0.01 -7.19 16.95
N ASP A 71 1.04 -7.63 16.25
CA ASP A 71 1.09 -8.83 15.42
C ASP A 71 -0.08 -8.94 14.44
N ILE A 72 -0.35 -7.87 13.70
CA ILE A 72 -1.43 -7.79 12.72
C ILE A 72 -1.09 -8.75 11.55
N PRO A 73 -1.77 -9.90 11.40
CA PRO A 73 -1.47 -10.84 10.34
C PRO A 73 -2.15 -10.39 9.05
N ALA A 74 -1.43 -10.60 7.95
CA ALA A 74 -1.88 -10.28 6.62
C ALA A 74 -1.38 -11.30 5.60
N PHE A 75 -2.03 -11.31 4.44
CA PHE A 75 -1.65 -12.10 3.29
C PHE A 75 -1.13 -11.18 2.19
N LEU A 76 0.15 -11.32 1.88
CA LEU A 76 0.86 -10.60 0.83
C LEU A 76 0.69 -11.33 -0.51
N THR A 77 0.28 -10.60 -1.53
CA THR A 77 0.47 -10.97 -2.93
C THR A 77 1.18 -9.86 -3.70
N THR A 78 1.78 -10.23 -4.81
CA THR A 78 2.55 -9.32 -5.66
C THR A 78 1.93 -9.31 -7.04
N ILE A 79 1.62 -8.14 -7.58
CA ILE A 79 1.22 -8.05 -8.99
C ILE A 79 2.49 -8.26 -9.82
N ALA A 80 2.75 -9.50 -10.25
CA ALA A 80 3.79 -9.84 -11.21
C ALA A 80 3.14 -10.10 -12.58
N THR A 81 3.58 -9.39 -13.62
CA THR A 81 3.23 -9.75 -15.01
C THR A 81 4.40 -10.48 -15.66
N VAL A 82 4.10 -11.50 -16.47
CA VAL A 82 5.03 -12.51 -17.02
C VAL A 82 6.12 -11.92 -17.95
N SER A 83 6.01 -10.65 -18.32
CA SER A 83 7.01 -9.87 -19.06
C SER A 83 7.40 -8.66 -18.23
N VAL A 84 8.69 -8.30 -18.22
CA VAL A 84 9.23 -7.13 -17.49
C VAL A 84 8.29 -5.96 -17.73
N PRO A 85 7.52 -5.56 -16.72
CA PRO A 85 6.41 -4.73 -17.04
C PRO A 85 6.88 -3.31 -17.33
N LEU A 86 6.41 -2.73 -18.44
CA LEU A 86 6.58 -1.30 -18.72
C LEU A 86 6.23 -0.44 -17.49
N TRP A 87 5.31 -0.89 -16.65
CA TRP A 87 4.93 -0.22 -15.42
C TRP A 87 6.02 -0.17 -14.34
N SER A 88 6.91 -1.16 -14.22
CA SER A 88 8.02 -1.11 -13.26
C SER A 88 8.97 0.06 -13.55
N VAL A 89 9.23 0.33 -14.84
CA VAL A 89 10.04 1.48 -15.29
C VAL A 89 9.31 2.80 -15.03
N VAL A 90 8.00 2.84 -15.30
CA VAL A 90 7.16 4.03 -15.05
C VAL A 90 7.13 4.38 -13.56
N ILE A 91 6.91 3.40 -12.68
CA ILE A 91 6.91 3.59 -11.23
C ILE A 91 8.29 4.01 -10.74
N ALA A 92 9.36 3.31 -11.15
CA ALA A 92 10.71 3.69 -10.76
C ALA A 92 11.03 5.14 -11.16
N THR A 93 10.66 5.54 -12.39
CA THR A 93 10.88 6.91 -12.89
C THR A 93 10.05 7.95 -12.13
N PHE A 94 8.81 7.62 -11.74
CA PHE A 94 7.99 8.48 -10.90
C PHE A 94 8.67 8.82 -9.57
N PHE A 95 9.28 7.82 -8.91
CA PHE A 95 10.02 8.01 -7.66
C PHE A 95 11.39 8.68 -7.83
N LEU A 96 11.88 8.88 -9.06
CA LEU A 96 13.02 9.77 -9.32
C LEU A 96 12.63 11.26 -9.30
N GLY A 97 11.34 11.58 -9.17
CA GLY A 97 10.83 12.96 -9.21
C GLY A 97 11.00 13.64 -10.56
N LYS A 98 11.16 12.86 -11.64
CA LYS A 98 11.26 13.37 -13.01
C LYS A 98 9.87 13.51 -13.63
N PRO A 99 9.65 14.49 -14.53
CA PRO A 99 8.43 14.55 -15.32
C PRO A 99 8.22 13.27 -16.15
N LEU A 100 6.99 12.75 -16.12
CA LEU A 100 6.51 11.62 -16.90
C LEU A 100 5.47 12.13 -17.89
N ASN A 101 5.78 12.03 -19.18
CA ASN A 101 4.93 12.50 -20.27
C ASN A 101 4.37 11.35 -21.13
N GLU A 102 4.77 10.12 -20.82
CA GLU A 102 4.46 8.93 -21.60
C GLU A 102 3.88 7.84 -20.68
N ASN A 103 3.15 6.89 -21.28
CA ASN A 103 2.59 5.73 -20.60
C ASN A 103 1.68 6.08 -19.40
N LEU A 104 1.05 7.26 -19.40
CA LEU A 104 0.13 7.68 -18.34
C LEU A 104 -1.09 6.76 -18.24
N ALA A 105 -1.53 6.18 -19.36
CA ALA A 105 -2.60 5.18 -19.39
C ALA A 105 -2.25 3.90 -18.62
N ALA A 106 -0.95 3.55 -18.49
CA ALA A 106 -0.53 2.36 -17.74
C ALA A 106 -0.93 2.46 -16.26
N TRP A 107 -0.94 3.66 -15.68
CA TRP A 107 -1.39 3.87 -14.30
C TRP A 107 -2.86 3.47 -14.08
N ILE A 108 -3.72 3.71 -15.08
CA ILE A 108 -5.13 3.31 -15.03
C ILE A 108 -5.26 1.79 -15.08
N GLU A 109 -4.48 1.12 -15.93
CA GLU A 109 -4.50 -0.34 -16.05
C GLU A 109 -4.04 -1.03 -14.76
N ILE A 110 -2.95 -0.54 -14.17
CA ILE A 110 -2.45 -1.02 -12.88
C ILE A 110 -3.49 -0.72 -11.79
N GLY A 111 -4.07 0.48 -11.77
CA GLY A 111 -5.10 0.89 -10.82
C GLY A 111 -6.32 -0.03 -10.85
N LYS A 112 -6.78 -0.44 -12.05
CA LYS A 112 -7.84 -1.44 -12.20
C LYS A 112 -7.47 -2.79 -11.58
N ARG A 113 -6.22 -3.25 -11.76
CA ARG A 113 -5.75 -4.51 -11.18
C ARG A 113 -5.60 -4.43 -9.66
N ILE A 114 -5.15 -3.32 -9.10
CA ILE A 114 -5.09 -3.11 -7.65
C ILE A 114 -6.51 -3.08 -7.07
N LYS A 115 -7.44 -2.36 -7.73
CA LYS A 115 -8.81 -2.20 -7.25
C LYS A 115 -9.63 -3.47 -7.27
N SER A 116 -9.25 -4.51 -8.02
CA SER A 116 -9.93 -5.81 -7.90
C SER A 116 -9.83 -6.41 -6.50
N PHE A 117 -8.82 -6.03 -5.71
CA PHE A 117 -8.65 -6.50 -4.33
C PHE A 117 -9.44 -5.69 -3.29
N PHE A 118 -10.05 -4.55 -3.66
CA PHE A 118 -10.66 -3.60 -2.70
C PHE A 118 -11.98 -4.09 -2.08
N GLY A 119 -12.47 -5.25 -2.50
CA GLY A 119 -13.52 -6.00 -1.81
C GLY A 119 -13.09 -6.52 -0.43
N ARG A 120 -11.78 -6.53 -0.14
CA ARG A 120 -11.16 -6.99 1.10
C ARG A 120 -10.55 -5.82 1.91
N PRO A 121 -10.23 -6.01 3.20
CA PRO A 121 -9.47 -5.03 3.98
C PRO A 121 -8.00 -5.00 3.52
N VAL A 122 -7.70 -4.12 2.56
CA VAL A 122 -6.38 -4.02 1.93
C VAL A 122 -5.49 -2.97 2.59
N LEU A 123 -4.21 -3.30 2.69
CA LEU A 123 -3.12 -2.35 2.87
C LEU A 123 -2.27 -2.33 1.60
N LEU A 124 -1.73 -1.16 1.26
CA LEU A 124 -0.88 -0.97 0.10
C LEU A 124 0.50 -0.56 0.56
N ALA A 125 1.54 -1.12 -0.05
CA ALA A 125 2.88 -0.56 0.04
C ALA A 125 3.01 0.70 -0.84
N ARG A 126 4.15 1.38 -0.75
CA ARG A 126 4.41 2.66 -1.42
C ARG A 126 4.07 2.64 -2.92
N HIS A 127 4.46 1.61 -3.68
CA HIS A 127 4.18 1.58 -5.11
C HIS A 127 2.69 1.42 -5.38
N GLY A 128 2.01 0.48 -4.72
CA GLY A 128 0.56 0.33 -4.84
C GLY A 128 -0.21 1.60 -4.47
N ALA A 129 0.17 2.24 -3.37
CA ALA A 129 -0.43 3.49 -2.92
C ALA A 129 -0.20 4.65 -3.91
N SER A 130 0.96 4.70 -4.55
CA SER A 130 1.25 5.74 -5.57
C SER A 130 0.34 5.62 -6.78
N VAL A 131 -0.04 4.39 -7.18
CA VAL A 131 -0.94 4.17 -8.30
C VAL A 131 -2.34 4.73 -7.99
N VAL A 132 -2.84 4.44 -6.79
CA VAL A 132 -4.10 5.01 -6.31
C VAL A 132 -4.01 6.53 -6.24
N ALA A 133 -2.90 7.08 -5.76
CA ALA A 133 -2.71 8.52 -5.65
C ALA A 133 -2.76 9.22 -7.02
N VAL A 134 -2.04 8.67 -8.01
CA VAL A 134 -2.02 9.20 -9.38
C VAL A 134 -3.40 9.11 -10.03
N GLU A 135 -4.13 8.01 -9.82
CA GLU A 135 -5.48 7.85 -10.36
C GLU A 135 -6.47 8.88 -9.79
N VAL A 136 -6.36 9.21 -8.49
CA VAL A 136 -7.15 10.29 -7.89
C VAL A 136 -6.81 11.63 -8.54
N VAL A 137 -5.54 11.93 -8.80
CA VAL A 137 -5.14 13.16 -9.52
C VAL A 137 -5.75 13.20 -10.92
N PHE A 138 -5.76 12.08 -11.66
CA PHE A 138 -6.41 12.02 -12.98
C PHE A 138 -7.90 12.30 -12.88
N SER A 139 -8.58 11.77 -11.86
CA SER A 139 -9.99 12.06 -11.61
C SER A 139 -10.23 13.53 -11.30
N GLU A 140 -9.41 14.15 -10.45
CA GLU A 140 -9.48 15.58 -10.10
C GLU A 140 -9.19 16.51 -11.29
N MET A 141 -8.39 16.04 -12.25
CA MET A 141 -8.12 16.71 -13.52
C MET A 141 -9.24 16.51 -14.56
N GLY A 142 -10.16 15.57 -14.33
CA GLY A 142 -11.20 15.20 -15.29
C GLY A 142 -10.68 14.39 -16.49
N GLY A 143 -9.49 13.78 -16.38
CA GLY A 143 -8.87 13.02 -17.46
C GLY A 143 -7.37 12.80 -17.28
N LEU A 144 -6.73 12.24 -18.31
CA LEU A 144 -5.29 12.06 -18.34
C LEU A 144 -4.58 13.42 -18.55
N PRO A 145 -3.67 13.84 -17.65
CA PRO A 145 -2.84 15.01 -17.87
C PRO A 145 -1.81 14.75 -18.98
N LYS A 146 -1.10 15.80 -19.42
CA LYS A 146 0.02 15.67 -20.38
C LYS A 146 1.31 15.25 -19.69
N SER A 147 1.49 15.63 -18.43
CA SER A 147 2.66 15.34 -17.62
C SER A 147 2.26 15.13 -16.17
N ILE A 148 2.92 14.18 -15.49
CA ILE A 148 2.93 14.10 -14.02
C ILE A 148 4.34 14.08 -13.46
N ARG A 149 4.50 14.56 -12.23
CA ARG A 149 5.78 14.49 -11.50
C ARG A 149 5.50 14.31 -10.01
N LEU A 150 6.22 13.38 -9.38
CA LEU A 150 6.25 13.30 -7.91
C LEU A 150 7.16 14.41 -7.37
N LEU A 151 6.62 15.26 -6.50
CA LEU A 151 7.37 16.33 -5.82
C LEU A 151 7.85 15.89 -4.44
N SER A 152 6.98 15.20 -3.69
CA SER A 152 7.35 14.62 -2.41
C SER A 152 6.53 13.38 -2.07
N TYR A 153 7.12 12.52 -1.24
CA TYR A 153 6.46 11.37 -0.65
C TYR A 153 6.92 11.21 0.79
N ARG A 154 5.97 10.91 1.68
CA ARG A 154 6.24 10.58 3.08
C ARG A 154 5.20 9.59 3.62
N PRO A 155 5.62 8.51 4.30
CA PRO A 155 4.74 7.75 5.15
C PRO A 155 4.47 8.55 6.44
N VAL A 156 3.23 8.55 6.91
CA VAL A 156 2.79 9.17 8.17
C VAL A 156 2.03 8.13 8.98
N HIS A 157 1.93 8.31 10.30
CA HIS A 157 1.26 7.34 11.14
C HIS A 157 -0.26 7.54 11.09
N ILE A 158 -1.02 6.44 11.11
CA ILE A 158 -2.46 6.49 11.34
C ILE A 158 -2.68 7.07 12.75
N GLY A 159 -3.38 8.21 12.83
CA GLY A 159 -3.52 9.01 14.06
C GLY A 159 -2.85 10.38 13.97
N ASP A 160 -1.93 10.58 13.03
CA ASP A 160 -1.47 11.93 12.65
C ASP A 160 -2.63 12.74 12.04
N PRO A 161 -2.57 14.09 12.01
CA PRO A 161 -3.66 14.92 11.53
C PRO A 161 -4.16 14.49 10.13
N ASP A 162 -5.46 14.18 10.06
CA ASP A 162 -6.16 13.82 8.82
C ASP A 162 -6.30 15.00 7.84
N ASP A 163 -6.14 16.23 8.34
CA ASP A 163 -6.27 17.45 7.55
C ASP A 163 -5.04 17.64 6.66
N LEU A 164 -5.23 17.33 5.37
CA LEU A 164 -4.21 17.47 4.34
C LEU A 164 -3.64 18.89 4.25
N THR A 165 -4.38 19.94 4.64
CA THR A 165 -3.89 21.33 4.55
C THR A 165 -2.80 21.65 5.56
N LYS A 166 -2.72 20.89 6.66
CA LYS A 166 -1.76 21.12 7.75
C LYS A 166 -0.35 20.62 7.46
N TYR A 167 -0.18 19.80 6.43
CA TYR A 167 1.16 19.34 6.06
C TYR A 167 1.95 20.45 5.39
N GLU A 168 3.19 20.65 5.82
CA GLU A 168 4.13 21.53 5.13
C GLU A 168 4.50 20.95 3.76
N ARG A 169 4.76 21.82 2.78
CA ARG A 169 5.29 21.39 1.49
C ARG A 169 6.69 20.81 1.69
N SER A 170 7.00 19.76 0.96
CA SER A 170 8.31 19.11 0.99
C SER A 170 8.82 18.89 -0.43
N SER A 171 10.12 18.73 -0.58
CA SER A 171 10.77 18.27 -1.81
C SER A 171 11.42 16.88 -1.64
N LYS A 172 11.19 16.24 -0.49
CA LYS A 172 11.78 14.93 -0.17
C LYS A 172 10.88 13.81 -0.65
N ILE A 173 11.46 12.87 -1.37
CA ILE A 173 10.85 11.58 -1.71
C ILE A 173 11.48 10.55 -0.78
N LEU A 174 10.77 10.18 0.29
CA LEU A 174 11.29 9.25 1.30
C LEU A 174 11.19 7.79 0.84
N ASP A 175 11.88 6.91 1.55
CA ASP A 175 11.71 5.47 1.39
C ASP A 175 10.35 5.00 1.93
N SER A 176 9.89 3.84 1.45
CA SER A 176 8.70 3.21 1.99
C SER A 176 8.89 2.89 3.47
N ALA A 177 7.81 2.90 4.23
CA ALA A 177 7.81 2.28 5.54
C ALA A 177 8.11 0.77 5.40
N PRO A 178 8.82 0.16 6.37
CA PRO A 178 9.01 -1.29 6.42
C PRO A 178 7.65 -2.00 6.41
N THR A 179 7.56 -3.19 5.78
CA THR A 179 6.32 -3.98 5.70
C THR A 179 5.66 -4.17 7.05
N VAL A 180 6.46 -4.47 8.08
CA VAL A 180 5.98 -4.69 9.44
C VAL A 180 5.21 -3.49 10.00
N ASN A 181 5.39 -2.27 9.48
CA ASN A 181 4.72 -1.08 9.97
C ASN A 181 3.47 -0.69 9.14
N LEU A 182 3.17 -1.38 8.04
CA LEU A 182 2.16 -0.93 7.07
C LEU A 182 0.74 -0.81 7.66
N GLY A 183 0.41 -1.59 8.69
CA GLY A 183 -0.87 -1.51 9.40
C GLY A 183 -1.08 -0.20 10.16
N TYR A 184 -0.04 0.61 10.31
CA TYR A 184 -0.09 1.92 10.97
C TYR A 184 0.30 3.06 10.05
N VAL A 185 0.40 2.83 8.73
CA VAL A 185 0.95 3.80 7.79
C VAL A 185 -0.13 4.33 6.84
N ARG A 186 -0.14 5.64 6.69
CA ARG A 186 -0.82 6.36 5.63
C ARG A 186 0.22 7.00 4.72
N HIS A 187 -0.05 7.02 3.42
CA HIS A 187 0.87 7.57 2.43
C HIS A 187 0.45 8.96 2.00
N ILE A 188 1.36 9.93 2.11
CA ILE A 188 1.15 11.29 1.62
C ILE A 188 2.05 11.53 0.41
N PHE A 189 1.44 11.92 -0.70
CA PHE A 189 2.09 12.28 -1.95
C PHE A 189 1.82 13.75 -2.27
N GLU A 190 2.83 14.46 -2.77
CA GLU A 190 2.63 15.73 -3.46
C GLU A 190 2.99 15.53 -4.93
N ILE A 191 2.02 15.74 -5.81
CA ILE A 191 2.08 15.41 -7.24
C ILE A 191 1.80 16.68 -8.02
N GLU A 192 2.65 16.98 -9.00
CA GLU A 192 2.35 17.96 -10.02
C GLU A 192 1.74 17.26 -11.24
N ALA A 193 0.65 17.80 -11.77
CA ALA A 193 0.05 17.40 -13.04
C ALA A 193 -0.27 18.64 -13.88
N ASP A 194 0.33 18.75 -15.07
CA ASP A 194 0.20 19.90 -15.97
C ASP A 194 0.39 21.28 -15.28
N GLY A 195 1.35 21.36 -14.36
CA GLY A 195 1.65 22.57 -13.58
C GLY A 195 0.70 22.83 -12.40
N GLN A 196 -0.35 22.04 -12.23
CA GLN A 196 -1.21 22.07 -11.04
C GLN A 196 -0.65 21.15 -9.95
N LEU A 197 -0.74 21.60 -8.69
CA LEU A 197 -0.19 20.88 -7.55
C LEU A 197 -1.30 20.21 -6.74
N PHE A 198 -1.08 18.94 -6.44
CA PHE A 198 -1.99 18.11 -5.67
C PHE A 198 -1.27 17.55 -4.46
N ARG A 199 -1.98 17.47 -3.34
CA ARG A 199 -1.59 16.65 -2.19
C ARG A 199 -2.60 15.53 -2.04
N VAL A 200 -2.11 14.30 -1.99
CA VAL A 200 -2.95 13.10 -1.94
C VAL A 200 -2.57 12.26 -0.73
N SER A 201 -3.57 11.88 0.05
CA SER A 201 -3.47 10.86 1.09
C SER A 201 -4.03 9.55 0.59
N VAL A 202 -3.33 8.45 0.83
CA VAL A 202 -3.78 7.08 0.56
C VAL A 202 -3.64 6.23 1.82
N ASP A 203 -4.74 5.62 2.24
CA ASP A 203 -4.90 4.79 3.43
C ASP A 203 -5.63 3.51 3.02
N GLY A 204 -4.86 2.46 2.69
CA GLY A 204 -5.39 1.25 2.06
C GLY A 204 -6.16 1.57 0.77
N LYS A 205 -7.46 1.27 0.78
CA LYS A 205 -8.38 1.57 -0.34
C LYS A 205 -8.94 3.01 -0.36
N VAL A 206 -8.75 3.77 0.71
CA VAL A 206 -9.30 5.13 0.84
C VAL A 206 -8.26 6.14 0.37
N ALA A 207 -8.66 7.03 -0.53
CA ALA A 207 -7.80 8.10 -1.00
C ALA A 207 -8.52 9.45 -1.01
N LYS A 208 -7.79 10.52 -0.67
CA LYS A 208 -8.28 11.91 -0.62
C LYS A 208 -7.26 12.82 -1.28
N ALA A 209 -7.70 13.77 -2.09
CA ALA A 209 -6.84 14.77 -2.70
C ALA A 209 -7.31 16.19 -2.40
N ILE A 210 -6.36 17.12 -2.34
CA ILE A 210 -6.60 18.57 -2.35
C ILE A 210 -5.65 19.22 -3.37
N ARG A 211 -6.08 20.34 -3.95
CA ARG A 211 -5.18 21.24 -4.71
C ARG A 211 -4.43 22.12 -3.72
N ILE A 212 -3.12 22.34 -3.92
CA ILE A 212 -2.25 23.06 -2.98
C ILE A 212 -1.45 24.19 -3.59
#